data_AF-A0A811MJK1-F1
#
_entry.id   AF-A0A811MJK1-F1
#
_cell.length_a   1.000
_cell.length_b   1.000
_cell.length_c   1.000
_cell.angle_alpha   90.00
_cell.angle_beta   90.00
_cell.angle_gamma   90.00
#
_symmetry.space_group_name_H-M   'P 1'
#
loop_
_entity.id
_entity.type
_entity.pdbx_description
1 polymer ?
#
loop_
_entity_poly.entity_id
_entity_poly.type
_entity_poly.pdbx_seq_one_letter_code
_entity_poly.pdbx_strand_id
1 'polypeptide(L)'
;MGSEGSSGPVIVPRNFRLLEELECGEKGIGDGTVSYGMDDADDIYMRSWTGTIIGPPNTVHEGRIYQLKLFCDTDYPDKPPTVRFQTRINMTCVNQETGLVEPSLFPMLGNWQREHTMEDILVSLKREMSTPQNRRLYQPHEGNEDQRVEQKGLSLRCVIM
;
A
#
# COMPACT_ATOMS: atom_id res chain seq x y z
N MET A 1 8.73 2.23 -50.91
CA MET A 1 8.26 3.03 -49.76
C MET A 1 7.39 2.10 -48.93
N GLY A 2 7.98 1.46 -47.91
CA GLY A 2 7.26 0.56 -47.01
C GLY A 2 6.59 1.39 -45.93
N SER A 3 5.28 1.21 -45.77
CA SER A 3 4.45 1.90 -44.78
C SER A 3 4.99 1.67 -43.37
N GLU A 4 5.30 2.76 -42.67
CA GLU A 4 5.57 2.77 -41.24
C GLU A 4 4.36 2.17 -40.52
N GLY A 5 4.53 0.97 -39.98
CA GLY A 5 3.59 0.39 -39.03
C GLY A 5 3.58 1.28 -37.80
N SER A 6 2.47 1.98 -37.59
CA SER A 6 2.19 2.72 -36.36
C SER A 6 2.26 1.74 -35.19
N SER A 7 3.40 1.68 -34.52
CA SER A 7 3.57 0.99 -33.24
C SER A 7 2.79 1.79 -32.20
N GLY A 8 1.48 1.50 -32.10
CA GLY A 8 0.67 1.99 -30.98
C GLY A 8 1.32 1.54 -29.67
N PRO A 9 1.18 2.32 -28.58
CA PRO A 9 1.75 1.96 -27.30
C PRO A 9 1.24 0.57 -26.90
N VAL A 10 2.16 -0.34 -26.57
CA VAL A 10 1.81 -1.68 -26.07
C VAL A 10 1.18 -1.49 -24.69
N ILE A 11 -0.14 -1.67 -24.62
CA ILE A 11 -0.87 -1.57 -23.36
C ILE A 11 -0.79 -2.91 -22.64
N VAL A 12 -0.01 -2.94 -21.56
CA VAL A 12 0.08 -4.10 -20.66
C VAL A 12 -1.26 -4.27 -19.94
N PRO A 13 -1.90 -5.46 -19.99
CA PRO A 13 -3.15 -5.71 -19.26
C PRO A 13 -2.96 -5.63 -17.75
N ARG A 14 -4.01 -5.21 -17.04
CA ARG A 14 -4.07 -5.08 -15.57
C ARG A 14 -3.42 -6.25 -14.82
N ASN A 15 -3.78 -7.48 -15.16
CA ASN A 15 -3.30 -8.65 -14.43
C ASN A 15 -1.78 -8.85 -14.57
N PHE A 16 -1.20 -8.57 -15.75
CA PHE A 16 0.25 -8.62 -15.92
C PHE A 16 0.96 -7.55 -15.10
N ARG A 17 0.39 -6.34 -15.05
CA ARG A 17 0.91 -5.26 -14.19
C ARG A 17 0.89 -5.66 -12.72
N LEU A 18 -0.22 -6.23 -12.24
CA LEU A 18 -0.34 -6.68 -10.85
C LEU A 18 0.59 -7.85 -10.52
N LEU A 19 0.83 -8.77 -11.45
CA LEU A 19 1.80 -9.86 -11.28
C LEU A 19 3.24 -9.34 -11.21
N GLU A 20 3.59 -8.37 -12.07
CA GLU A 20 4.89 -7.69 -12.02
C GLU A 20 5.10 -6.98 -10.68
N GLU A 21 4.08 -6.30 -10.17
CA GLU A 21 4.12 -5.68 -8.85
C GLU A 21 4.23 -6.72 -7.73
N LEU A 22 3.50 -7.84 -7.79
CA LEU A 22 3.64 -8.92 -6.81
C LEU A 22 5.08 -9.43 -6.75
N GLU A 23 5.67 -9.71 -7.91
CA GLU A 23 7.04 -10.21 -8.01
C GLU A 23 8.04 -9.19 -7.46
N CYS A 24 7.78 -7.88 -7.65
CA CYS A 24 8.59 -6.81 -7.09
C CYS A 24 8.46 -6.74 -5.56
N GLY A 25 7.23 -6.85 -5.02
CA GLY A 25 6.97 -6.91 -3.58
C GLY A 25 7.67 -8.08 -2.89
N GLU A 26 7.69 -9.27 -3.52
CA GLU A 26 8.34 -10.48 -2.99
C GLU A 26 9.88 -10.41 -3.01
N LYS A 27 10.46 -9.72 -4.00
CA LYS A 27 11.92 -9.51 -4.09
C LYS A 27 12.44 -8.52 -3.03
N GLY A 28 11.55 -7.81 -2.36
CA GLY A 28 11.88 -6.76 -1.42
C GLY A 28 12.14 -5.42 -2.13
N ILE A 29 11.76 -4.34 -1.47
CA ILE A 29 11.71 -3.01 -2.07
C ILE A 29 12.74 -2.09 -1.41
N GLY A 30 13.58 -1.46 -2.24
CA GLY A 30 14.49 -0.41 -1.82
C GLY A 30 15.37 -0.77 -0.62
N ASP A 31 15.24 0.00 0.46
CA ASP A 31 15.97 -0.13 1.72
C ASP A 31 15.27 -1.06 2.74
N GLY A 32 14.20 -1.75 2.35
CA GLY A 32 13.42 -2.65 3.22
C GLY A 32 12.51 -1.93 4.21
N THR A 33 12.36 -0.61 4.08
CA THR A 33 11.48 0.19 4.95
C THR A 33 10.05 0.29 4.45
N VAL A 34 9.80 -0.12 3.21
CA VAL A 34 8.48 -0.25 2.63
C VAL A 34 8.35 -1.66 2.06
N SER A 35 7.18 -2.26 2.22
CA SER A 35 6.85 -3.56 1.64
C SER A 35 5.38 -3.58 1.24
N TYR A 36 5.03 -4.40 0.26
CA TYR A 36 3.63 -4.68 -0.06
C TYR A 36 3.48 -6.12 -0.56
N GLY A 37 2.27 -6.64 -0.43
CA GLY A 37 1.92 -7.98 -0.92
C GLY A 37 0.41 -8.15 -1.03
N MET A 38 0.00 -9.25 -1.65
CA MET A 38 -1.42 -9.61 -1.71
C MET A 38 -1.95 -9.87 -0.31
N ASP A 39 -3.17 -9.39 -0.06
CA ASP A 39 -3.85 -9.62 1.21
C ASP A 39 -4.42 -11.02 1.32
N ASP A 40 -4.95 -11.51 0.21
CA ASP A 40 -5.54 -12.83 0.08
C ASP A 40 -4.92 -13.52 -1.14
N ALA A 41 -4.17 -14.59 -0.90
CA ALA A 41 -3.49 -15.35 -1.95
C ALA A 41 -4.48 -16.10 -2.88
N ASP A 42 -5.73 -16.30 -2.43
CA ASP A 42 -6.78 -16.93 -3.22
C ASP A 42 -7.56 -15.91 -4.09
N ASP A 43 -7.34 -14.59 -3.91
CA ASP A 43 -7.95 -13.56 -4.75
C ASP A 43 -7.33 -13.53 -6.15
N ILE A 44 -7.93 -14.29 -7.06
CA ILE A 44 -7.56 -14.36 -8.48
C ILE A 44 -7.58 -12.99 -9.19
N TYR A 45 -8.33 -12.01 -8.66
CA TYR A 45 -8.40 -10.68 -9.25
C TYR A 45 -7.34 -9.73 -8.71
N MET A 46 -6.57 -10.15 -7.70
CA MET A 46 -5.47 -9.40 -7.10
C MET A 46 -5.90 -7.95 -6.77
N ARG A 47 -7.07 -7.80 -6.16
CA ARG A 47 -7.65 -6.48 -5.86
C ARG A 47 -7.17 -5.96 -4.53
N SER A 48 -7.02 -6.83 -3.55
CA SER A 48 -6.69 -6.47 -2.17
C SER A 48 -5.20 -6.68 -1.89
N TRP A 49 -4.55 -5.60 -1.47
CA TRP A 49 -3.13 -5.58 -1.15
C TRP A 49 -2.92 -4.99 0.23
N THR A 50 -1.91 -5.49 0.92
CA THR A 50 -1.45 -4.97 2.21
C THR A 50 -0.07 -4.35 2.00
N GLY A 51 0.03 -3.05 2.29
CA GLY A 51 1.28 -2.29 2.32
C GLY A 51 1.74 -2.06 3.75
N THR A 52 3.06 -2.05 3.96
CA THR A 52 3.69 -1.75 5.24
C THR A 52 4.73 -0.66 5.04
N ILE A 53 4.71 0.34 5.94
CA ILE A 53 5.69 1.42 5.98
C ILE A 53 6.31 1.45 7.36
N ILE A 54 7.63 1.30 7.43
CA ILE A 54 8.42 1.58 8.63
C ILE A 54 8.62 3.08 8.71
N GLY A 55 8.20 3.65 9.83
CA GLY A 55 8.22 5.10 10.02
C GLY A 55 9.63 5.67 9.91
N PRO A 56 9.81 6.80 9.21
CA PRO A 56 11.12 7.37 8.94
C PRO A 56 11.83 7.84 10.21
N PRO A 57 13.17 7.72 10.28
CA PRO A 57 13.95 8.18 11.42
C PRO A 57 13.88 9.70 11.58
N ASN A 58 14.13 10.21 12.79
CA ASN A 58 14.04 11.63 13.15
C ASN A 58 12.63 12.23 12.99
N THR A 59 11.60 11.41 13.11
CA THR A 59 10.20 11.84 13.10
C THR A 59 9.45 11.20 14.27
N VAL A 60 8.26 11.72 14.57
CA VAL A 60 7.30 11.10 15.51
C VAL A 60 6.85 9.68 15.11
N HIS A 61 7.14 9.28 13.87
CA HIS A 61 6.85 7.98 13.31
C HIS A 61 8.00 6.98 13.49
N GLU A 62 9.17 7.43 13.95
CA GLU A 62 10.36 6.58 14.11
C GLU A 62 10.08 5.39 15.02
N GLY A 63 10.46 4.19 14.58
CA GLY A 63 10.26 2.93 15.30
C GLY A 63 8.84 2.36 15.20
N ARG A 64 7.91 3.04 14.50
CA ARG A 64 6.53 2.56 14.29
C ARG A 64 6.38 1.83 12.97
N ILE A 65 5.46 0.88 12.93
CA ILE A 65 5.10 0.14 11.71
C ILE A 65 3.66 0.48 11.34
N TYR A 66 3.46 1.03 10.14
CA TYR A 66 2.15 1.39 9.62
C TYR A 66 1.70 0.37 8.60
N GLN A 67 0.54 -0.24 8.83
CA GLN A 67 -0.14 -1.10 7.86
C GLN A 67 -1.19 -0.31 7.09
N LEU A 68 -1.24 -0.54 5.79
CA LEU A 68 -2.17 0.07 4.85
C LEU A 68 -2.81 -1.01 3.99
N LYS A 69 -4.06 -0.77 3.59
CA LYS A 69 -4.75 -1.51 2.54
C LYS A 69 -4.73 -0.70 1.27
N LEU A 70 -4.33 -1.35 0.18
CA LEU A 70 -4.47 -0.83 -1.17
C LEU A 70 -5.50 -1.69 -1.89
N PHE A 71 -6.48 -1.04 -2.52
CA PHE A 71 -7.50 -1.71 -3.30
C PHE A 71 -7.40 -1.29 -4.77
N CYS A 72 -6.92 -2.21 -5.59
CA CYS A 72 -6.74 -2.06 -7.03
C CYS A 72 -8.03 -2.49 -7.74
N ASP A 73 -8.88 -1.54 -8.10
CA ASP A 73 -10.13 -1.82 -8.81
C ASP A 73 -9.87 -2.33 -10.25
N THR A 74 -10.93 -2.66 -10.97
CA THR A 74 -10.92 -3.11 -12.37
C THR A 74 -10.29 -2.11 -13.33
N ASP A 75 -10.32 -0.82 -13.00
CA ASP A 75 -9.72 0.26 -13.79
C ASP A 75 -8.22 0.48 -13.52
N TYR A 76 -7.61 -0.25 -12.58
CA TYR A 76 -6.16 -0.17 -12.35
C TYR A 76 -5.39 -0.78 -13.53
N PRO A 77 -4.27 -0.20 -14.01
CA PRO A 77 -3.55 0.98 -13.50
C PRO A 77 -4.00 2.31 -14.11
N ASP A 78 -5.05 2.37 -14.93
CA ASP A 78 -5.49 3.64 -15.55
C ASP A 78 -6.12 4.60 -14.52
N LYS A 79 -6.67 4.07 -13.43
CA LYS A 79 -7.07 4.81 -12.22
C LYS A 79 -6.23 4.41 -11.00
N PRO A 80 -6.02 5.34 -10.05
CA PRO A 80 -5.29 5.04 -8.83
C PRO A 80 -6.03 4.01 -7.97
N PRO A 81 -5.31 3.20 -7.19
CA PRO A 81 -5.93 2.33 -6.21
C PRO A 81 -6.48 3.17 -5.03
N THR A 82 -7.45 2.62 -4.32
CA THR A 82 -7.89 3.21 -3.05
C THR A 82 -6.89 2.85 -1.96
N VAL A 83 -6.39 3.83 -1.21
CA VAL A 83 -5.39 3.62 -0.16
C VAL A 83 -5.97 4.00 1.19
N ARG A 84 -5.82 3.11 2.17
CA ARG A 84 -6.33 3.30 3.53
C ARG A 84 -5.33 2.80 4.56
N PHE A 85 -5.01 3.61 5.55
CA PHE A 85 -4.27 3.17 6.73
C PHE A 85 -5.16 2.31 7.63
N GLN A 86 -4.68 1.10 7.97
CA GLN A 86 -5.27 0.28 9.03
C GLN A 86 -4.78 0.72 10.40
N THR A 87 -3.48 1.00 10.50
CA THR A 87 -2.89 1.59 11.71
C THR A 87 -3.30 3.04 11.83
N ARG A 88 -3.81 3.46 12.99
CA ARG A 88 -4.18 4.87 13.20
C ARG A 88 -2.95 5.78 13.05
N ILE A 89 -3.07 6.78 12.19
CA ILE A 89 -2.01 7.75 11.90
C ILE A 89 -2.63 9.15 11.81
N ASN A 90 -1.95 10.13 12.38
CA ASN A 90 -2.29 11.54 12.18
C ASN A 90 -1.39 12.12 11.11
N MET A 91 -1.97 12.44 9.96
CA MET A 91 -1.24 12.93 8.79
C MET A 91 -2.17 13.85 7.97
N THR A 92 -1.62 14.91 7.40
CA THR A 92 -2.40 15.93 6.68
C THR A 92 -3.18 15.39 5.49
N CYS A 93 -2.67 14.39 4.80
CA CYS A 93 -3.32 13.79 3.64
C CYS A 93 -4.21 12.57 3.96
N VAL A 94 -4.43 12.28 5.25
CA VAL A 94 -5.19 11.11 5.71
C VAL A 94 -6.38 11.56 6.54
N ASN A 95 -7.56 11.04 6.21
CA ASN A 95 -8.74 11.22 7.02
C ASN A 95 -8.58 10.45 8.34
N GLN A 96 -8.61 11.14 9.48
CA GLN A 96 -8.34 10.54 10.80
C GLN A 96 -9.45 9.59 11.28
N GLU A 97 -10.68 9.73 10.77
CA GLU A 97 -11.81 8.88 11.15
C GLU A 97 -11.81 7.58 10.34
N THR A 98 -11.59 7.68 9.03
CA THR A 98 -11.67 6.52 8.13
C THR A 98 -10.32 5.88 7.86
N GLY A 99 -9.21 6.61 8.02
CA GLY A 99 -7.86 6.21 7.60
C GLY A 99 -7.64 6.32 6.10
N LEU A 100 -8.59 6.84 5.33
CA LEU A 100 -8.51 6.94 3.88
C LEU A 100 -7.55 8.06 3.46
N VAL A 101 -6.71 7.80 2.46
CA VAL A 101 -5.81 8.81 1.89
C VAL A 101 -6.58 9.64 0.87
N GLU A 102 -6.67 10.94 1.11
CA GLU A 102 -7.45 11.87 0.28
C GLU A 102 -6.67 12.25 -0.99
N PRO A 103 -7.15 11.92 -2.21
CA PRO A 103 -6.44 12.23 -3.44
C PRO A 103 -6.21 13.72 -3.69
N SER A 104 -7.08 14.57 -3.14
CA SER A 104 -6.96 16.03 -3.21
C SER A 104 -5.80 16.59 -2.38
N LEU A 105 -5.40 15.88 -1.33
CA LEU A 105 -4.32 16.28 -0.41
C LEU A 105 -3.02 15.51 -0.68
N PHE A 106 -3.08 14.46 -1.51
CA PHE A 106 -1.94 13.63 -1.86
C PHE A 106 -1.70 13.63 -3.37
N PRO A 107 -0.74 14.43 -3.87
CA PRO A 107 -0.50 14.64 -5.30
C PRO A 107 -0.25 13.35 -6.10
N MET A 108 0.31 12.31 -5.48
CA MET A 108 0.56 11.02 -6.14
C MET A 108 -0.75 10.35 -6.59
N LEU A 109 -1.82 10.46 -5.80
CA LEU A 109 -3.15 9.96 -6.19
C LEU A 109 -3.92 11.00 -7.00
N GLY A 110 -3.78 12.30 -6.69
CA GLY A 110 -4.46 13.38 -7.40
C GLY A 110 -4.03 13.55 -8.87
N ASN A 111 -2.75 13.30 -9.17
CA ASN A 111 -2.18 13.36 -10.53
C ASN A 111 -1.75 11.97 -11.02
N TRP A 112 -2.53 10.94 -10.69
CA TRP A 112 -2.20 9.55 -11.00
C TRP A 112 -1.91 9.34 -12.49
N GLN A 113 -0.86 8.59 -12.78
CA GLN A 113 -0.47 8.13 -14.10
C GLN A 113 -0.32 6.62 -14.06
N ARG A 114 -0.63 5.93 -15.16
CA ARG A 114 -0.59 4.46 -15.23
C ARG A 114 0.81 3.87 -15.05
N GLU A 115 1.84 4.71 -15.21
CA GLU A 115 3.24 4.37 -14.98
C GLU A 115 3.56 4.26 -13.48
N HIS A 116 2.80 4.90 -12.61
CA HIS A 116 2.95 4.79 -11.17
C HIS A 116 2.56 3.38 -10.68
N THR A 117 3.13 3.00 -9.55
CA THR A 117 2.97 1.69 -8.90
C THR A 117 2.50 1.83 -7.45
N MET A 118 2.11 0.72 -6.84
CA MET A 118 1.87 0.64 -5.40
C MET A 118 3.13 1.00 -4.60
N GLU A 119 4.32 0.67 -5.11
CA GLU A 119 5.58 1.10 -4.52
C GLU A 119 5.68 2.63 -4.45
N ASP A 120 5.43 3.31 -5.57
CA ASP A 120 5.50 4.76 -5.66
C ASP A 120 4.58 5.43 -4.63
N ILE A 121 3.37 4.88 -4.44
CA ILE A 121 2.41 5.33 -3.43
C ILE A 121 3.04 5.21 -2.02
N LEU A 122 3.58 4.06 -1.66
CA LEU A 122 4.14 3.81 -0.33
C LEU A 122 5.38 4.66 -0.06
N VAL A 123 6.27 4.77 -1.05
CA VAL A 123 7.46 5.63 -0.98
C VAL A 123 7.05 7.10 -0.83
N SER A 124 6.05 7.54 -1.58
CA SER A 124 5.55 8.92 -1.51
C SER A 124 4.86 9.20 -0.17
N LEU A 125 4.08 8.26 0.38
CA LEU A 125 3.51 8.37 1.73
C LEU A 125 4.61 8.47 2.80
N LYS A 126 5.65 7.63 2.72
CA LYS A 126 6.80 7.70 3.62
C LYS A 126 7.50 9.08 3.55
N ARG A 127 7.64 9.65 2.36
CA ARG A 127 8.17 11.02 2.19
C ARG A 127 7.27 12.05 2.85
N GLU A 128 5.96 11.93 2.66
CA GLU A 128 4.99 12.83 3.28
C GLU A 128 5.05 12.79 4.81
N MET A 129 5.33 11.64 5.44
CA MET A 129 5.55 11.54 6.90
C MET A 129 6.77 12.36 7.38
N SER A 130 7.76 12.54 6.51
CA SER A 130 8.99 13.31 6.80
C SER A 130 8.84 14.80 6.55
N THR A 131 7.72 15.26 5.97
CA THR A 131 7.49 16.68 5.72
C THR A 131 7.43 17.47 7.03
N PRO A 132 7.77 18.77 7.03
CA PRO A 132 7.70 19.60 8.23
C PRO A 132 6.33 19.61 8.90
N GLN A 133 5.27 19.44 8.10
CA GLN A 133 3.89 19.43 8.56
C GLN A 133 3.54 18.15 9.31
N ASN A 134 4.06 16.98 8.89
CA ASN A 134 3.69 15.69 9.46
C ASN A 134 4.70 15.15 10.49
N ARG A 135 6.00 15.45 10.32
CA ARG A 135 7.10 14.86 11.13
C ARG A 135 7.04 15.14 12.63
N ARG A 136 6.21 16.09 13.06
CA ARG A 136 6.00 16.51 14.46
C ARG A 136 4.54 16.39 14.92
N LEU A 137 3.64 15.86 14.08
CA LEU A 137 2.23 15.71 14.47
C LEU A 137 2.10 14.67 15.58
N TYR A 138 1.36 15.02 16.61
CA TYR A 138 1.03 14.09 17.67
C TYR A 138 0.35 12.85 17.07
N GLN A 139 0.92 11.68 17.29
CA GLN A 139 0.37 10.41 16.83
C GLN A 139 -0.47 9.77 17.92
N PRO A 140 -1.57 9.08 17.57
CA PRO A 140 -2.29 8.24 18.52
C PRO A 140 -1.37 7.15 19.09
N HIS A 141 -1.74 6.62 20.26
CA HIS A 141 -1.00 5.52 20.87
C HIS A 141 -1.07 4.29 19.96
N GLU A 142 0.05 3.57 19.82
CA GLU A 142 0.05 2.27 19.15
C GLU A 142 -0.75 1.29 20.01
N GLY A 143 -1.95 0.97 19.57
CA GLY A 143 -2.91 0.18 20.32
C GLY A 143 -3.89 -0.50 19.38
N ASN A 144 -3.79 -1.83 19.33
CA ASN A 144 -4.57 -2.73 18.51
C ASN A 144 -5.99 -2.86 19.08
N GLU A 145 -6.95 -2.09 18.58
CA GLU A 145 -8.37 -2.25 18.97
C GLU A 145 -9.14 -3.28 18.12
N ASP A 146 -8.50 -4.03 17.19
CA ASP A 146 -9.22 -4.97 16.31
C ASP A 146 -8.54 -6.33 16.09
N GLN A 147 -7.88 -6.89 17.10
CA GLN A 147 -7.67 -8.35 17.18
C GLN A 147 -8.80 -9.02 17.97
N ARG A 148 -10.02 -9.05 17.42
CA ARG A 148 -11.11 -9.88 17.99
C ARG A 148 -11.95 -10.67 16.99
N VAL A 149 -11.52 -10.86 15.75
CA VAL A 149 -12.11 -11.86 14.83
C VAL A 149 -10.95 -12.31 13.93
N GLU A 150 -10.32 -13.49 14.02
CA GLU A 150 -10.86 -14.84 14.01
C GLU A 150 -9.83 -15.83 14.61
N GLN A 151 -9.95 -16.19 15.90
CA GLN A 151 -9.39 -17.46 16.39
C GLN A 151 -10.44 -18.54 16.15
N LYS A 152 -10.43 -19.14 14.96
CA LYS A 152 -11.10 -20.43 14.73
C LYS A 152 -10.11 -21.44 14.20
N GLY A 153 -9.64 -22.27 15.14
CA GLY A 153 -9.44 -23.69 14.89
C GLY A 153 -8.10 -24.09 14.31
N LEU A 154 -7.11 -24.34 15.18
CA LEU A 154 -6.25 -25.52 15.06
C LEU A 154 -5.89 -26.00 16.45
N SER A 155 -6.79 -26.81 17.02
CA SER A 155 -6.48 -27.69 18.14
C SER A 155 -5.59 -28.82 17.61
N LEU A 156 -4.28 -28.69 17.77
CA LEU A 156 -3.37 -29.84 17.76
C LEU A 156 -2.80 -30.00 19.17
N ARG A 157 -3.59 -30.67 20.01
CA ARG A 157 -3.09 -31.30 21.23
C ARG A 157 -2.08 -32.37 20.81
N CYS A 158 -0.80 -32.12 21.08
CA CYS A 158 0.22 -33.15 21.05
C CYS A 158 -0.15 -34.19 22.13
N VAL A 159 -0.63 -35.36 21.71
CA VAL A 159 -0.77 -36.52 22.58
C VAL A 159 0.57 -37.24 22.51
N ILE A 160 1.35 -37.09 23.57
CA ILE A 160 2.49 -37.95 23.84
C ILE A 160 1.90 -39.29 24.29
N MET A 161 2.11 -40.33 23.49
CA MET A 161 2.08 -41.73 23.94
C MET A 161 3.45 -42.34 23.64
#